data_AF-A0A7V9NI04-F1
#
_entry.id   AF-A0A7V9NI04-F1
#
_cell.length_a   1.000
_cell.length_b   1.000
_cell.length_c   1.000
_cell.angle_alpha   90.00
_cell.angle_beta   90.00
_cell.angle_gamma   90.00
#
_symmetry.space_group_name_H-M   'P 1'
#
loop_
_entity.id
_entity.type
_entity.pdbx_description
1 polymer ?
#
loop_
_entity_poly.entity_id
_entity_poly.type
_entity_poly.pdbx_seq_one_letter_code
_entity_poly.pdbx_strand_id
1 'polypeptide(L)' 'FDLVKHQIGQVHMRDLFLEEYPWRTLISALAGMNFGGYCFAEIPESSDPIRVLKYYRGLFRAYQGL' A
#
# COMPACT_ATOMS: atom_id res chain seq x y z
N PHE A 1 5.49 8.95 -10.30
CA PHE A 1 4.10 9.12 -9.83
C PHE A 1 3.41 10.25 -10.57
N ASP A 2 3.89 11.50 -10.48
CA ASP A 2 3.19 12.68 -11.02
C ASP A 2 2.82 12.63 -12.50
N LEU A 3 3.65 11.99 -13.33
CA LEU A 3 3.38 11.86 -14.77
C LEU A 3 2.11 11.08 -15.09
N VAL A 4 1.69 10.15 -14.22
CA VAL A 4 0.61 9.19 -14.51
C VAL A 4 -0.52 9.23 -13.49
N LYS A 5 -0.45 10.07 -12.45
CA LYS A 5 -1.40 10.05 -11.32
C LYS A 5 -2.88 10.19 -11.73
N HIS A 6 -3.15 10.92 -12.80
CA HIS A 6 -4.49 11.13 -13.35
C HIS A 6 -5.08 9.94 -14.10
N GLN A 7 -4.26 8.91 -14.36
CA GLN A 7 -4.66 7.68 -15.05
C GLN A 7 -4.66 6.46 -14.11
N ILE A 8 -4.33 6.65 -12.82
CA ILE A 8 -4.37 5.57 -11.84
C ILE A 8 -5.83 5.28 -11.50
N GLY A 9 -6.35 4.12 -11.93
CA GLY A 9 -7.69 3.64 -11.56
C GLY A 9 -7.69 2.57 -10.46
N GLN A 10 -6.61 1.78 -10.37
CA GLN A 10 -6.46 0.68 -9.42
C GLN A 10 -5.00 0.59 -8.98
N VAL A 11 -4.77 0.13 -7.74
CA VAL A 11 -3.42 -0.07 -7.20
C VAL A 11 -3.34 -1.47 -6.63
N HIS A 12 -2.38 -2.26 -7.10
CA HIS A 12 -2.11 -3.59 -6.56
C HIS A 12 -0.87 -3.51 -5.68
N MET A 13 -0.97 -4.02 -4.46
CA MET A 13 0.05 -3.89 -3.43
C MET A 13 0.47 -5.26 -2.92
N ARG A 14 1.77 -5.49 -2.90
CA ARG A 14 2.38 -6.66 -2.26
C ARG A 14 2.65 -6.40 -0.77
N ASP A 15 3.43 -7.26 -0.13
CA ASP A 15 3.79 -7.19 1.28
C ASP A 15 4.23 -5.79 1.77
N LEU A 16 3.31 -5.05 2.42
CA LEU A 16 3.51 -3.65 2.87
C LEU A 16 4.57 -3.47 3.96
N PHE A 17 5.01 -4.56 4.58
CA PHE A 17 6.07 -4.54 5.60
C PHE A 17 7.48 -4.58 5.01
N LEU A 18 7.60 -4.75 3.69
CA LEU A 18 8.86 -4.74 2.98
C LEU A 18 9.34 -3.30 2.79
N GLU A 19 10.39 -2.93 3.52
CA GLU A 19 10.90 -1.55 3.57
C GLU A 19 11.72 -1.17 2.32
N GLU A 20 12.09 -2.13 1.46
CA GLU A 20 12.81 -1.81 0.22
C GLU A 20 11.96 -1.08 -0.82
N TYR A 21 10.63 -1.15 -0.71
CA TYR A 21 9.71 -0.37 -1.53
C TYR A 21 9.14 0.82 -0.74
N PRO A 22 9.04 2.02 -1.31
CA PRO A 22 8.60 3.22 -0.61
C PRO A 22 7.07 3.27 -0.45
N TRP A 23 6.47 2.30 0.25
CA TRP A 23 5.03 2.18 0.47
C TRP A 23 4.42 3.43 1.08
N ARG A 24 5.11 4.02 2.07
CA ARG A 24 4.66 5.24 2.75
C ARG A 24 4.55 6.41 1.77
N THR A 25 5.54 6.57 0.89
CA THR A 25 5.52 7.61 -0.14
C THR A 25 4.37 7.39 -1.11
N LEU A 26 4.12 6.14 -1.55
CA LEU A 26 2.99 5.82 -2.42
C LEU A 26 1.65 6.11 -1.73
N ILE A 27 1.45 5.66 -0.50
CA ILE A 27 0.21 5.85 0.26
C ILE A 27 -0.06 7.33 0.51
N SER A 28 0.96 8.10 0.92
CA SER A 28 0.85 9.55 1.07
C SER A 28 0.52 10.26 -0.25
N ALA A 29 1.09 9.81 -1.37
CA ALA A 29 0.80 10.40 -2.69
C ALA A 29 -0.63 10.09 -3.16
N LEU A 30 -1.11 8.85 -2.95
CA LEU A 30 -2.49 8.45 -3.24
C LEU A 30 -3.49 9.22 -2.37
N ALA A 31 -3.22 9.35 -1.06
CA ALA A 31 -4.03 10.15 -0.15
C ALA A 31 -4.04 11.63 -0.56
N GLY A 32 -2.87 12.20 -0.88
CA GLY A 32 -2.71 13.60 -1.29
C GLY A 32 -3.42 13.96 -2.59
N MET A 33 -3.62 13.01 -3.51
CA MET A 33 -4.41 13.21 -4.72
C MET A 33 -5.90 12.87 -4.55
N ASN A 34 -6.34 12.54 -3.33
CA ASN A 34 -7.70 12.08 -3.02
C ASN A 34 -8.14 10.90 -3.89
N PHE A 35 -7.27 9.89 -3.99
CA PHE A 35 -7.51 8.70 -4.80
C PHE A 35 -8.84 8.01 -4.39
N GLY A 36 -9.77 7.90 -5.34
CA GLY A 36 -11.10 7.31 -5.13
C GLY A 36 -11.24 5.83 -5.52
N GLY A 37 -10.14 5.19 -5.95
CA GLY A 37 -10.13 3.78 -6.32
C GLY A 37 -9.84 2.85 -5.13
N TYR A 38 -9.65 1.56 -5.44
CA TYR A 38 -9.29 0.54 -4.46
C TYR A 38 -7.82 0.15 -4.54
N CYS A 39 -7.24 -0.14 -3.38
CA CYS A 39 -5.92 -0.75 -3.27
C CYS A 39 -6.08 -2.23 -2.94
N PHE A 40 -5.72 -3.10 -3.89
CA PHE A 40 -5.87 -4.54 -3.78
C PHE A 40 -4.61 -5.17 -3.19
N ALA A 41 -4.78 -6.09 -2.24
CA ALA A 41 -3.69 -6.93 -1.78
C ALA A 41 -3.43 -8.02 -2.83
N GLU A 42 -2.32 -7.90 -3.55
CA GLU A 42 -1.82 -8.93 -4.48
C GLU A 42 -0.67 -9.65 -3.78
N ILE A 43 -1.04 -10.56 -2.89
CA ILE A 43 -0.12 -11.37 -2.09
C ILE A 43 -0.39 -12.85 -2.34
N PRO A 44 0.66 -13.70 -2.42
CA PRO A 44 0.50 -15.15 -2.46
C PRO A 44 -0.25 -15.67 -1.22
N GLU A 45 -0.94 -16.81 -1.40
CA GLU A 45 -1.49 -17.56 -0.28
C GLU A 45 -0.42 -17.81 0.80
N SER A 46 -0.82 -17.76 2.06
CA SER A 46 0.06 -18.03 3.19
C SER A 46 -0.69 -18.71 4.31
N SER A 47 -0.14 -19.82 4.80
CA SER A 47 -0.57 -20.46 6.05
C SER A 47 0.01 -19.80 7.30
N ASP A 48 0.88 -18.80 7.14
CA ASP A 48 1.45 -18.03 8.25
C ASP A 48 0.54 -16.83 8.60
N PRO A 49 -0.24 -16.90 9.71
CA PRO A 49 -1.11 -15.79 10.09
C PRO A 49 -0.32 -14.52 10.45
N ILE A 50 0.95 -14.64 10.86
CA ILE A 50 1.78 -13.49 11.22
C ILE A 50 2.12 -12.65 9.99
N ARG A 51 2.23 -13.26 8.80
CA ARG A 51 2.44 -12.53 7.55
C ARG A 51 1.30 -11.54 7.29
N VAL A 52 0.06 -11.97 7.49
CA VAL A 52 -1.13 -11.11 7.32
C VAL A 52 -1.12 -9.97 8.34
N LEU A 53 -0.75 -10.25 9.60
CA LEU A 53 -0.64 -9.21 10.63
C LEU A 53 0.45 -8.18 10.33
N LYS A 54 1.58 -8.59 9.75
CA LYS A 54 2.63 -7.66 9.29
C LYS A 54 2.11 -6.72 8.21
N TYR A 55 1.24 -7.21 7.31
CA TYR A 55 0.59 -6.39 6.29
C TYR A 55 -0.26 -5.27 6.91
N TYR A 56 -1.16 -5.63 7.84
CA TYR A 56 -1.98 -4.64 8.57
C TYR A 56 -1.14 -3.66 9.38
N ARG A 57 -0.07 -4.13 10.03
CA ARG A 57 0.87 -3.25 10.73
C ARG A 57 1.51 -2.24 9.78
N GLY A 58 1.96 -2.67 8.60
CA GLY A 58 2.51 -1.79 7.57
C GLY A 58 1.50 -0.73 7.12
N LEU A 59 0.26 -1.14 6.88
CA LEU A 59 -0.85 -0.25 6.53
C LEU A 59 -1.09 0.82 7.61
N PHE A 60 -1.25 0.42 8.87
CA PHE A 60 -1.52 1.37 9.96
C PHE A 60 -0.38 2.35 10.18
N ARG A 61 0.87 1.88 10.11
CA ARG A 61 2.04 2.77 10.17
C ARG A 61 2.01 3.81 9.06
N ALA A 62 1.65 3.43 7.84
CA ALA A 62 1.52 4.38 6.74
C ALA A 62 0.42 5.43 6.99
N TYR A 63 -0.75 5.05 7.50
CA TYR A 63 -1.82 6.00 7.86
C TYR A 63 -1.45 6.93 9.03
N GLN A 64 -0.57 6.49 9.93
CA GLN A 64 -0.08 7.27 11.07
C GLN A 64 1.15 8.12 10.75
N GLY A 65 1.75 7.97 9.55
CA GLY A 65 3.01 8.61 9.20
C GLY A 65 4.23 8.12 10.00
N LEU A 66 4.18 6.90 10.56
CA LEU A 66 5.21 6.26 11.41
C LEU A 66 6.08 5.28 10.64
#